data_AF-A0A9W4I9M5-F1
#
_entry.id   AF-A0A9W4I9M5-F1
#
_cell.length_a   1.000
_cell.length_b   1.000
_cell.length_c   1.000
_cell.angle_alpha   90.00
_cell.angle_beta   90.00
_cell.angle_gamma   90.00
#
_symmetry.space_group_name_H-M   'P 1'
#
loop_
_entity.id
_entity.type
_entity.pdbx_description
1 polymer ?
#
loop_
_entity_poly.entity_id
_entity_poly.type
_entity_poly.pdbx_seq_one_letter_code
_entity_poly.pdbx_strand_id
1 'polypeptide(L)'
;MAYNWTSLECPNTASLDYLLQPSTVINRVTPLHHPHFFATITKDTSPTQSSQPEIHVWDFRDFSSDRAMQSPVHSFGAVSLRVEALIGALGERSVYLNTDRWVRPVNLEKREGPVIRHFFIPNDWVIPTDQLLLDIGRTGEIIFVKLNELVVVKRGLEFTPHGNFDGSRKGSLTFRLG
;
A
#
# COMPACT_ATOMS: atom_id res chain seq x y z
N MET A 1 -1.96 0.02 19.64
CA MET A 1 -1.90 -0.91 20.78
C MET A 1 -3.20 -1.70 20.79
N ALA A 2 -3.11 -3.02 20.64
CA ALA A 2 -4.26 -3.89 20.87
C ALA A 2 -4.28 -4.23 22.36
N TYR A 3 -5.43 -4.16 23.00
CA TYR A 3 -5.58 -4.57 24.39
C TYR A 3 -6.51 -5.75 24.43
N ASN A 4 -6.25 -6.68 25.35
CA ASN A 4 -7.30 -7.57 25.78
C ASN A 4 -8.40 -6.68 26.41
N TRP A 5 -9.56 -6.54 25.77
CA TRP A 5 -10.59 -5.61 26.23
C TRP A 5 -11.15 -5.94 27.62
N THR A 6 -10.93 -7.17 28.10
CA THR A 6 -11.31 -7.64 29.43
C THR A 6 -10.22 -7.46 30.49
N SER A 7 -8.94 -7.66 30.16
CA SER A 7 -7.84 -7.49 31.14
C SER A 7 -7.07 -6.18 31.01
N LEU A 8 -7.26 -5.43 29.92
CA LEU A 8 -6.47 -4.27 29.49
C LEU A 8 -4.96 -4.55 29.43
N GLU A 9 -4.57 -5.81 29.40
CA GLU A 9 -3.18 -6.20 29.22
C GLU A 9 -2.79 -6.01 27.77
N CYS A 10 -1.60 -5.46 27.57
CA CYS A 10 -0.98 -5.37 26.27
C CYS A 10 -0.48 -6.77 25.89
N PRO A 11 -1.08 -7.44 24.90
CA PRO A 11 -0.70 -8.80 24.54
C PRO A 11 0.63 -8.83 23.79
N ASN A 12 0.99 -7.77 23.07
CA ASN A 12 2.28 -7.66 22.41
C ASN A 12 2.66 -6.20 22.08
N THR A 13 3.95 -5.89 22.14
CA THR A 13 4.54 -4.60 21.75
C THR A 13 5.80 -4.85 20.92
N ALA A 14 5.92 -4.18 19.79
CA ALA A 14 7.14 -4.15 18.99
C ALA A 14 7.70 -2.74 18.96
N SER A 15 9.02 -2.61 19.15
CA SER A 15 9.73 -1.35 18.92
C SER A 15 10.21 -1.31 17.47
N LEU A 16 10.01 -0.16 16.82
CA LEU A 16 10.49 0.11 15.46
C LEU A 16 11.61 1.16 15.46
N ASP A 17 12.21 1.44 16.62
CA ASP A 17 13.15 2.53 16.81
C ASP A 17 14.42 2.37 15.95
N TYR A 18 14.78 1.14 15.60
CA TYR A 18 15.94 0.84 14.73
C TYR A 18 15.77 1.30 13.27
N LEU A 19 14.53 1.54 12.81
CA LEU A 19 14.26 2.09 11.47
C LEU A 19 14.08 3.60 11.46
N LEU A 20 13.76 4.17 12.62
CA LEU A 20 13.49 5.58 12.73
C LEU A 20 14.82 6.30 12.96
N GLN A 21 15.17 7.21 12.06
CA GLN A 21 16.22 8.19 12.37
C GLN A 21 15.77 9.05 13.56
N PRO A 22 16.68 9.68 14.32
CA PRO A 22 16.33 10.43 15.53
C PRO A 22 15.26 11.51 15.34
N SER A 23 15.10 12.03 14.13
CA SER A 23 14.10 13.03 13.76
C SER A 23 12.91 12.46 13.00
N THR A 24 12.82 11.15 12.77
CA THR A 24 11.74 10.52 12.02
C THR A 24 10.72 9.91 12.97
N VAL A 25 9.44 10.22 12.77
CA VAL A 25 8.33 9.66 13.55
C VAL A 25 7.36 8.91 12.66
N ILE A 26 6.68 7.89 13.21
CA ILE A 26 5.53 7.28 12.54
C ILE A 26 4.38 8.28 12.59
N ASN A 27 4.06 8.84 11.43
CA ASN A 27 2.97 9.80 11.29
C ASN A 27 1.62 9.08 11.16
N ARG A 28 1.59 7.94 10.46
CA ARG A 28 0.35 7.21 10.19
C ARG A 28 0.56 5.70 10.09
N VAL A 29 -0.41 4.94 10.56
CA VAL A 29 -0.57 3.51 10.27
C VAL A 29 -1.81 3.35 9.39
N THR A 30 -1.66 2.66 8.25
CA THR A 30 -2.71 2.52 7.24
C THR A 30 -2.93 1.03 6.94
N PRO A 31 -4.16 0.51 7.07
CA PRO A 31 -4.47 -0.84 6.62
C PRO A 31 -4.39 -0.92 5.08
N LEU A 32 -3.96 -2.06 4.54
CA LEU A 32 -3.87 -2.27 3.08
C LEU A 32 -5.01 -3.12 2.54
N HIS A 33 -6.10 -3.27 3.30
CA HIS A 33 -7.22 -4.16 2.94
C HIS A 33 -6.80 -5.61 2.69
N HIS A 34 -5.69 -6.03 3.31
CA HIS A 34 -5.15 -7.38 3.30
C HIS A 34 -5.12 -7.96 4.73
N PRO A 35 -5.40 -9.26 4.94
CA PRO A 35 -5.47 -9.86 6.28
C PRO A 35 -4.14 -9.82 7.07
N HIS A 36 -3.02 -9.68 6.37
CA HIS A 36 -1.69 -9.75 6.97
C HIS A 36 -0.82 -8.53 6.70
N PHE A 37 -1.20 -7.62 5.78
CA PHE A 37 -0.32 -6.50 5.44
C PHE A 37 -0.91 -5.18 5.90
N PHE A 38 -0.06 -4.35 6.49
CA PHE A 38 -0.35 -2.95 6.81
C PHE A 38 0.86 -2.09 6.44
N ALA A 39 0.64 -0.77 6.36
CA ALA A 39 1.72 0.17 6.11
C ALA A 39 1.88 1.17 7.25
N THR A 40 3.12 1.59 7.48
CA THR A 40 3.43 2.77 8.27
C THR A 40 4.00 3.84 7.35
N ILE A 41 3.59 5.09 7.57
CA ILE A 41 4.10 6.25 6.87
C ILE A 41 4.87 7.08 7.89
N THR A 42 6.14 7.31 7.62
CA THR A 42 7.00 8.12 8.47
C THR A 42 7.07 9.55 7.97
N LYS A 43 7.44 10.46 8.87
CA LYS A 43 7.67 11.86 8.56
C LYS A 43 8.91 12.32 9.31
N ASP A 44 9.85 12.95 8.61
CA ASP A 44 10.94 13.67 9.26
C ASP A 44 10.39 14.98 9.87
N THR A 45 10.70 15.18 11.15
CA THR A 45 10.36 16.38 11.91
C THR A 45 11.53 17.35 12.01
N SER A 46 12.65 17.08 11.32
CA SER A 46 13.79 17.99 11.26
C SER A 46 13.37 19.35 10.66
N PRO A 47 13.96 20.46 11.12
CA PRO A 47 13.69 21.79 10.57
C PRO A 47 14.27 22.00 9.16
N THR A 48 15.00 21.02 8.64
CA THR A 48 15.55 21.02 7.28
C THR A 48 14.53 20.55 6.24
N GLN A 49 14.66 21.07 5.02
CA GLN A 49 13.75 20.94 3.87
C GLN A 49 12.98 19.59 3.81
N SER A 50 11.64 19.67 3.94
CA SER A 50 10.62 18.72 3.44
C SER A 50 11.16 17.34 3.03
N SER A 51 11.43 16.45 4.00
CA SER A 51 11.70 15.04 3.65
C SER A 51 10.42 14.46 3.02
N GLN A 52 10.53 13.75 1.91
CA GLN A 52 9.41 12.94 1.44
C GLN A 52 9.09 11.86 2.48
N PRO A 53 7.80 11.58 2.75
CA PRO A 53 7.43 10.54 3.69
C PRO A 53 7.94 9.18 3.21
N GLU A 54 8.50 8.37 4.11
CA GLU A 54 8.86 6.99 3.79
C GLU A 54 7.70 6.06 4.13
N ILE A 55 7.42 5.13 3.23
CA ILE A 55 6.31 4.17 3.40
C ILE A 55 6.91 2.79 3.59
N HIS A 56 6.61 2.16 4.71
CA HIS A 56 7.03 0.80 5.01
C HIS A 56 5.81 -0.13 5.03
N VAL A 57 5.90 -1.25 4.34
CA VAL A 57 4.88 -2.31 4.34
C VAL A 57 5.36 -3.45 5.23
N TRP A 58 4.46 -3.93 6.07
CA TRP A 58 4.73 -4.87 7.16
C TRP A 58 3.83 -6.08 7.06
N ASP A 59 4.37 -7.26 7.38
CA ASP A 59 3.58 -8.47 7.61
C ASP A 59 3.25 -8.57 9.10
N PHE A 60 1.96 -8.56 9.44
CA PHE A 60 1.47 -8.70 10.81
C PHE A 60 1.89 -10.02 11.46
N ARG A 61 2.15 -11.07 10.67
CA ARG A 61 2.61 -12.38 11.17
C ARG A 61 4.00 -12.29 11.80
N ASP A 62 4.85 -11.37 11.34
CA ASP A 62 6.18 -11.16 11.93
C ASP A 62 6.09 -10.64 13.37
N PHE A 63 5.02 -9.94 13.72
CA PHE A 63 4.77 -9.44 15.07
C PHE A 63 4.24 -10.52 16.02
N SER A 64 3.82 -11.68 15.51
CA SER A 64 3.38 -12.80 16.35
C SER A 64 4.52 -13.76 16.70
N SER A 65 5.70 -13.58 16.10
CA SER A 65 6.87 -14.39 16.35
C SER A 65 7.75 -13.75 17.43
N ASP A 66 8.43 -14.57 18.25
CA ASP A 66 9.48 -14.14 19.20
C ASP A 66 10.73 -13.53 18.52
N ARG A 67 10.59 -13.04 17.28
CA ARG A 67 11.68 -12.37 16.57
C ARG A 67 12.04 -11.09 17.32
N ALA A 68 13.30 -11.02 17.74
CA ALA A 68 13.86 -9.88 18.45
C ALA A 68 13.86 -8.57 17.62
N MET A 69 13.76 -8.65 16.30
CA MET A 69 13.74 -7.49 15.42
C MET A 69 12.83 -7.76 14.22
N GLN A 70 11.78 -6.95 14.10
CA GLN A 70 10.93 -6.95 12.93
C GLN A 70 11.67 -6.27 11.77
N SER A 71 11.18 -6.37 10.54
CA SER A 71 11.68 -5.57 9.43
C SER A 71 10.59 -5.44 8.38
N PRO A 72 10.51 -4.32 7.65
CA PRO A 72 9.51 -4.15 6.62
C PRO A 72 9.75 -5.15 5.49
N VAL A 73 8.67 -5.69 4.96
CA VAL A 73 8.65 -6.54 3.78
C VAL A 73 9.06 -5.72 2.56
N HIS A 74 8.60 -4.46 2.51
CA HIS A 74 8.92 -3.50 1.46
C HIS A 74 9.04 -2.08 2.03
N SER A 75 10.00 -1.30 1.53
CA SER A 75 10.16 0.12 1.89
C SER A 75 10.20 0.95 0.62
N PHE A 76 9.29 1.91 0.52
CA PHE A 76 9.28 2.93 -0.51
C PHE A 76 10.09 4.14 -0.01
N GLY A 77 11.42 4.03 -0.13
CA GLY A 77 12.37 5.08 0.27
C GLY A 77 12.60 6.14 -0.80
N ALA A 78 13.12 7.29 -0.36
CA ALA A 78 13.27 8.55 -1.11
C ALA A 78 14.05 8.48 -2.44
N VAL A 79 14.73 7.37 -2.75
CA VAL A 79 15.70 7.32 -3.86
C VAL A 79 15.24 6.46 -5.05
N SER A 80 14.22 5.60 -4.93
CA SER A 80 13.87 4.65 -6.02
C SER A 80 12.41 4.67 -6.47
N LEU A 81 11.46 4.94 -5.56
CA LEU A 81 10.04 4.92 -5.88
C LEU A 81 9.44 6.23 -5.41
N ARG A 82 9.24 7.17 -6.33
CA ARG A 82 8.50 8.40 -6.07
C ARG A 82 7.03 8.04 -5.87
N VAL A 83 6.68 7.55 -4.69
CA VAL A 83 5.31 7.17 -4.32
C VAL A 83 4.59 8.42 -3.86
N GLU A 84 3.44 8.67 -4.45
CA GLU A 84 2.56 9.75 -4.06
C GLU A 84 1.52 9.28 -3.05
N ALA A 85 0.93 8.11 -3.29
CA ALA A 85 -0.06 7.53 -2.39
C ALA A 85 -0.02 6.01 -2.45
N LEU A 86 -0.18 5.37 -1.29
CA LEU A 86 -0.43 3.95 -1.21
C LEU A 86 -1.95 3.71 -1.30
N ILE A 87 -2.38 2.90 -2.26
CA ILE A 87 -3.80 2.66 -2.55
C ILE A 87 -4.31 1.48 -1.73
N GLY A 88 -3.51 0.42 -1.59
CA GLY A 88 -3.86 -0.77 -0.80
C GLY A 88 -3.12 -2.01 -1.29
N ALA A 89 -3.68 -3.19 -1.05
CA ALA A 89 -3.14 -4.46 -1.52
C ALA A 89 -4.22 -5.36 -2.11
N LEU A 90 -3.85 -6.13 -3.14
CA LEU A 90 -4.68 -7.11 -3.81
C LEU A 90 -3.90 -8.43 -3.94
N GLY A 91 -4.29 -9.42 -3.12
CA GLY A 91 -3.48 -10.62 -2.92
C GLY A 91 -2.09 -10.24 -2.39
N GLU A 92 -1.05 -10.81 -2.98
CA GLU A 92 0.36 -10.58 -2.61
C GLU A 92 0.98 -9.33 -3.24
N ARG A 93 0.17 -8.37 -3.71
CA ARG A 93 0.66 -7.16 -4.38
C ARG A 93 0.14 -5.92 -3.69
N SER A 94 1.03 -5.02 -3.30
CA SER A 94 0.61 -3.66 -2.93
C SER A 94 0.48 -2.81 -4.19
N VAL A 95 -0.49 -1.92 -4.19
CA VAL A 95 -0.82 -1.03 -5.30
C VAL A 95 -0.63 0.39 -4.82
N TYR A 96 0.12 1.18 -5.59
CA TYR A 96 0.44 2.55 -5.26
C TYR A 96 0.32 3.46 -6.50
N LEU A 97 0.09 4.72 -6.23
CA LEU A 97 0.20 5.81 -7.19
C LEU A 97 1.60 6.39 -7.09
N ASN A 98 2.31 6.48 -8.21
CA ASN A 98 3.61 7.14 -8.25
C ASN A 98 3.46 8.62 -8.65
N THR A 99 4.51 9.44 -8.50
CA THR A 99 4.48 10.88 -8.84
C THR A 99 4.29 11.15 -10.34
N ASP A 100 4.54 10.16 -11.20
CA ASP A 100 4.21 10.24 -12.63
C ASP A 100 2.74 9.88 -12.91
N ARG A 101 1.93 9.76 -11.85
CA ARG A 101 0.50 9.43 -11.84
C ARG A 101 0.14 8.07 -12.42
N TRP A 102 1.08 7.14 -12.47
CA TRP A 102 0.80 5.77 -12.86
C TRP A 102 0.42 4.94 -11.64
N VAL A 103 -0.69 4.21 -11.75
CA VAL A 103 -1.02 3.14 -10.82
C VAL A 103 -0.13 1.93 -11.12
N ARG A 104 0.60 1.48 -10.11
CA ARG A 104 1.60 0.41 -10.21
C ARG A 104 1.42 -0.59 -9.06
N PRO A 105 1.46 -1.90 -9.33
CA PRO A 105 1.62 -2.91 -8.31
C PRO A 105 3.11 -3.12 -8.01
N VAL A 106 3.42 -3.53 -6.79
CA VAL A 106 4.68 -4.18 -6.44
C VAL A 106 4.36 -5.48 -5.72
N ASN A 107 5.12 -6.52 -6.03
CA ASN A 107 4.95 -7.82 -5.37
C ASN A 107 5.53 -7.70 -3.94
N LEU A 108 4.76 -8.13 -2.94
CA LEU A 108 5.17 -8.06 -1.55
C LEU A 108 6.11 -9.22 -1.18
N GLU A 109 5.99 -10.38 -1.82
CA GLU A 109 6.89 -11.52 -1.55
C GLU A 109 8.20 -11.45 -2.33
N LYS A 110 8.16 -10.87 -3.55
CA LYS A 110 9.32 -10.72 -4.43
C LYS A 110 9.83 -9.30 -4.37
N ARG A 111 11.00 -9.11 -3.74
CA ARG A 111 11.69 -7.80 -3.64
C ARG A 111 12.00 -7.16 -4.99
N GLU A 112 12.12 -7.96 -6.04
CA GLU A 112 12.44 -7.50 -7.39
C GLU A 112 11.45 -8.06 -8.41
N GLY A 113 11.04 -7.21 -9.33
CA GLY A 113 10.13 -7.56 -10.41
C GLY A 113 10.07 -6.43 -11.45
N PRO A 114 9.51 -6.70 -12.64
CA PRO A 114 9.35 -5.67 -13.65
C PRO A 114 8.46 -4.53 -13.14
N VAL A 115 8.84 -3.30 -13.43
CA VAL A 115 8.02 -2.12 -13.13
C VAL A 115 6.84 -2.08 -14.10
N ILE A 116 5.69 -2.58 -13.65
CA ILE A 116 4.47 -2.63 -14.44
C ILE A 116 3.65 -1.35 -14.22
N ARG A 117 3.23 -0.72 -15.31
CA ARG A 117 2.29 0.40 -15.33
C ARG A 117 0.93 -0.14 -15.77
N HIS A 118 -0.16 0.25 -15.11
CA HIS A 118 -1.51 -0.17 -15.52
C HIS A 118 -2.25 0.94 -16.24
N PHE A 119 -2.59 2.00 -15.51
CA PHE A 119 -3.28 3.16 -16.07
C PHE A 119 -2.81 4.44 -15.39
N PHE A 120 -3.06 5.53 -16.07
CA PHE A 120 -2.66 6.88 -15.68
C PHE A 120 -3.84 7.60 -15.01
N ILE A 121 -3.57 8.37 -13.96
CA ILE A 121 -4.53 9.27 -13.32
C ILE A 121 -4.24 10.72 -13.78
N PRO A 122 -5.18 11.38 -14.48
CA PRO A 122 -5.03 12.78 -14.87
C PRO A 122 -4.69 13.72 -13.71
N ASN A 123 -3.84 14.73 -13.97
CA ASN A 123 -3.39 15.68 -12.94
C ASN A 123 -4.55 16.49 -12.34
N ASP A 124 -5.57 16.79 -13.12
CA ASP A 124 -6.78 17.49 -12.68
C ASP A 124 -7.64 16.64 -11.74
N TRP A 125 -7.33 15.35 -11.56
CA TRP A 125 -8.02 14.45 -10.64
C TRP A 125 -7.34 14.38 -9.27
N VAL A 126 -6.06 14.73 -9.19
CA VAL A 126 -5.34 14.77 -7.93
C VAL A 126 -5.32 16.19 -7.41
N ILE A 127 -6.18 16.43 -6.41
CA ILE A 127 -6.27 17.73 -5.75
C ILE A 127 -5.02 17.89 -4.87
N PRO A 128 -4.32 19.05 -4.88
CA PRO A 128 -3.17 19.34 -4.03
C PRO A 128 -3.47 19.44 -2.52
N THR A 129 -4.48 18.74 -2.02
CA THR A 129 -4.77 18.61 -0.60
C THR A 129 -4.11 17.37 -0.03
N ASP A 130 -3.73 17.43 1.25
CA ASP A 130 -3.06 16.34 2.01
C ASP A 130 -3.86 15.03 2.14
N GLN A 131 -5.04 14.94 1.50
CA GLN A 131 -5.92 13.77 1.56
C GLN A 131 -6.39 13.39 0.16
N LEU A 132 -5.47 12.87 -0.66
CA LEU A 132 -5.88 12.04 -1.77
C LEU A 132 -6.52 10.77 -1.20
N LEU A 133 -7.84 10.66 -1.33
CA LEU A 133 -8.60 9.50 -0.86
C LEU A 133 -8.64 8.47 -1.99
N LEU A 134 -7.70 7.52 -1.90
CA LEU A 134 -7.60 6.36 -2.77
C LEU A 134 -7.88 5.11 -1.96
N ASP A 135 -8.56 4.14 -2.58
CA ASP A 135 -8.82 2.83 -2.01
C ASP A 135 -8.86 1.75 -3.10
N ILE A 136 -8.77 0.49 -2.69
CA ILE A 136 -8.90 -0.68 -3.55
C ILE A 136 -10.06 -1.57 -3.08
N GLY A 137 -10.95 -1.88 -4.02
CA GLY A 137 -12.03 -2.84 -3.82
C GLY A 137 -11.51 -4.27 -3.71
N ARG A 138 -12.30 -5.16 -3.10
CA ARG A 138 -11.96 -6.59 -2.91
C ARG A 138 -11.69 -7.33 -4.23
N THR A 139 -12.28 -6.85 -5.33
CA THR A 139 -12.15 -7.43 -6.68
C THR A 139 -11.14 -6.67 -7.54
N GLY A 140 -10.39 -5.72 -6.97
CA GLY A 140 -9.33 -4.96 -7.65
C GLY A 140 -9.79 -3.70 -8.35
N GLU A 141 -10.99 -3.20 -8.05
CA GLU A 141 -11.40 -1.85 -8.45
C GLU A 141 -10.53 -0.82 -7.75
N ILE A 142 -10.08 0.19 -8.48
CA ILE A 142 -9.44 1.36 -7.86
C ILE A 142 -10.50 2.43 -7.68
N ILE A 143 -10.66 2.89 -6.45
CA ILE A 143 -11.64 3.89 -6.05
C ILE A 143 -10.87 5.15 -5.67
N PHE A 144 -11.30 6.30 -6.18
CA PHE A 144 -10.79 7.57 -5.67
C PHE A 144 -11.88 8.63 -5.61
N VAL A 145 -11.75 9.51 -4.64
CA VAL A 145 -12.68 10.62 -4.40
C VAL A 145 -12.02 11.92 -4.85
N LYS A 146 -12.75 12.69 -5.65
CA LYS A 146 -12.36 14.02 -6.11
C LYS A 146 -13.48 15.00 -5.79
N LEU A 147 -13.30 15.85 -4.79
CA LEU A 147 -14.34 16.77 -4.30
C LEU A 147 -15.65 16.01 -3.97
N ASN A 148 -16.65 16.16 -4.82
CA ASN A 148 -17.98 15.55 -4.75
C ASN A 148 -18.19 14.42 -5.77
N GLU A 149 -17.13 14.04 -6.50
CA GLU A 149 -17.14 12.96 -7.48
C GLU A 149 -16.46 11.71 -6.92
N LEU A 150 -17.06 10.56 -7.19
CA LEU A 150 -16.47 9.24 -6.91
C LEU A 150 -16.19 8.56 -8.23
N VAL A 151 -14.93 8.17 -8.44
CA VAL A 151 -14.53 7.44 -9.64
C VAL A 151 -14.12 6.03 -9.26
N VAL A 152 -14.62 5.07 -10.04
CA VAL A 152 -14.34 3.64 -9.86
C VAL A 152 -13.77 3.09 -11.15
N VAL A 153 -12.49 2.74 -11.12
CA VAL A 153 -11.80 2.10 -12.24
C VAL A 153 -11.89 0.59 -12.07
N LYS A 154 -12.77 -0.04 -12.83
CA LYS A 154 -12.91 -1.50 -12.85
C LYS A 154 -11.88 -2.11 -13.78
N ARG A 155 -11.34 -3.27 -13.41
CA ARG A 155 -10.41 -4.06 -14.23
C ARG A 155 -9.11 -3.31 -14.62
N GLY A 156 -8.83 -2.18 -13.98
CA GLY A 156 -7.65 -1.36 -14.29
C GLY A 156 -6.34 -2.12 -14.08
N LEU A 157 -6.33 -3.08 -13.15
CA LEU A 157 -5.18 -3.93 -12.87
C LEU A 157 -5.08 -5.19 -13.76
N GLU A 158 -6.06 -5.45 -14.63
CA GLU A 158 -6.06 -6.65 -15.50
C GLU A 158 -5.24 -6.46 -16.79
N PHE A 159 -4.96 -5.21 -17.17
CA PHE A 159 -4.29 -4.88 -18.42
C PHE A 159 -3.01 -4.12 -18.16
N THR A 160 -1.97 -4.42 -18.94
CA THR A 160 -0.76 -3.62 -19.01
C THR A 160 -0.61 -3.06 -20.43
N PRO A 161 0.16 -1.97 -20.64
CA PRO A 161 0.49 -1.46 -21.96
C PRO A 161 1.10 -2.49 -22.91
N HIS A 162 1.64 -3.60 -22.40
CA HIS A 162 2.27 -4.67 -23.17
C HIS A 162 1.39 -5.92 -23.34
N GLY A 163 0.11 -5.88 -22.94
CA GLY A 163 -0.83 -6.99 -23.07
C GLY A 163 -1.37 -7.50 -21.74
N ASN A 164 -2.14 -8.60 -21.80
CA ASN A 164 -2.88 -9.15 -20.66
C ASN A 164 -1.98 -9.45 -19.48
N PHE A 165 -2.40 -8.98 -18.32
CA PHE A 165 -1.78 -9.33 -17.04
C PHE A 165 -2.28 -10.72 -16.63
N ASP A 166 -1.39 -11.72 -16.58
CA ASP A 166 -1.74 -13.06 -16.12
C ASP A 166 -1.83 -13.08 -14.58
N GLY A 167 -2.93 -12.56 -14.07
CA GLY A 167 -3.35 -12.73 -12.69
C GLY A 167 -4.33 -13.89 -12.61
N SER A 168 -3.81 -15.13 -12.59
CA SER A 168 -4.48 -16.37 -12.19
C SER A 168 -5.99 -16.24 -11.96
N ARG A 169 -6.78 -16.27 -13.03
CA ARG A 169 -8.18 -16.68 -12.97
C ARG A 169 -8.27 -18.11 -13.51
N LYS A 170 -7.88 -19.09 -12.68
CA LYS A 170 -8.53 -20.40 -12.74
C LYS A 170 -9.91 -20.29 -12.09
N GLY A 171 -10.81 -19.61 -12.78
CA GLY A 171 -12.23 -19.59 -12.51
C GLY A 171 -12.93 -19.82 -13.83
N SER A 172 -12.89 -21.07 -14.31
CA SER A 172 -13.66 -21.50 -15.48
C SER A 172 -15.14 -21.35 -15.14
N LEU A 173 -15.75 -20.25 -15.58
CA LEU A 173 -17.20 -20.16 -15.69
C LEU A 173 -17.60 -20.89 -16.98
N THR A 174 -17.57 -22.21 -16.94
CA THR A 174 -18.42 -23.00 -17.83
C THR A 174 -19.85 -22.85 -17.34
N PHE A 175 -20.60 -21.94 -17.97
CA PHE A 175 -22.05 -22.03 -18.00
C PHE A 175 -22.39 -23.33 -18.74
N ARG A 176 -22.82 -24.35 -18.01
CA ARG A 176 -23.59 -25.44 -18.59
C ARG A 176 -25.04 -24.99 -18.65
N LEU A 177 -25.51 -24.68 -19.86
CA LEU A 177 -26.92 -24.74 -20.18
C LEU A 177 -27.31 -26.22 -20.18
N GLY A 178 -28.21 -26.57 -19.27
CA GLY A 178 -28.97 -27.81 -19.21
C GLY A 178 -30.38 -27.47 -18.75
#